data_AF-A0A3B8ULQ5-F1
#
_entry.id   AF-A0A3B8ULQ5-F1
#
_cell.length_a   1.000
_cell.length_b   1.000
_cell.length_c   1.000
_cell.angle_alpha   90.00
_cell.angle_beta   90.00
_cell.angle_gamma   90.00
#
_symmetry.space_group_name_H-M   'P 1'
#
loop_
_entity.id
_entity.type
_entity.pdbx_description
1 polymer ?
#
loop_
_entity_poly.entity_id
_entity_poly.type
_entity_poly.pdbx_seq_one_letter_code
_entity_poly.pdbx_strand_id
1 'polypeptide(L)'
;MDLKDKKVMVVGTGISGTGAIDLLNKVGADCIIYDGNEKLSTEDVVKKLGGNKAQIIIGQLPEGITDKVELLVISPGVPIDSPIVELFEKAGVPIWGEIELAYNY
;
A
#
# COMPACT_ATOMS: atom_id res chain seq x y z
N MET A 1 -5.31 8.05 13.76
CA MET A 1 -4.90 6.64 14.00
C MET A 1 -3.45 6.67 14.48
N ASP A 2 -2.93 5.68 15.21
CA ASP A 2 -1.47 5.50 15.40
C ASP A 2 -1.04 4.37 14.46
N LEU A 3 -0.07 4.63 13.59
CA LEU A 3 0.39 3.70 12.54
C LEU A 3 1.67 2.96 12.92
N LYS A 4 2.27 3.25 14.07
CA LYS A 4 3.47 2.54 14.50
C LYS A 4 3.19 1.04 14.68
N ASP A 5 4.06 0.21 14.11
CA ASP A 5 3.99 -1.26 14.10
C ASP A 5 2.71 -1.82 13.43
N LYS A 6 1.90 -0.97 12.79
CA LYS A 6 0.70 -1.38 12.06
C LYS A 6 1.03 -1.85 10.67
N LYS A 7 0.32 -2.89 10.21
CA LYS A 7 0.47 -3.40 8.85
C LYS A 7 -0.33 -2.56 7.87
N VAL A 8 0.34 -1.77 7.05
CA VAL A 8 -0.29 -0.85 6.09
C VAL A 8 0.06 -1.28 4.66
N MET A 9 -0.95 -1.44 3.82
CA MET A 9 -0.75 -1.77 2.41
C MET A 9 -1.02 -0.55 1.52
N VAL A 10 -0.06 -0.22 0.66
CA VAL A 10 -0.19 0.82 -0.38
C VAL A 10 -0.45 0.15 -1.73
N VAL A 11 -1.51 0.56 -2.42
CA VAL A 11 -1.83 0.11 -3.79
C VAL A 11 -1.26 1.10 -4.80
N GLY A 12 -0.38 0.59 -5.65
CA GLY A 12 0.29 1.31 -6.73
C GLY A 12 1.78 1.56 -6.44
N THR A 13 2.63 1.26 -7.43
CA THR A 13 4.10 1.37 -7.33
C THR A 13 4.69 2.60 -8.05
N GLY A 14 3.86 3.60 -8.30
CA GLY A 14 4.26 4.88 -8.90
C GLY A 14 4.90 5.83 -7.88
N ILE A 15 5.11 7.09 -8.29
CA ILE A 15 5.74 8.13 -7.46
C ILE A 15 4.96 8.34 -6.15
N SER A 16 3.64 8.54 -6.22
CA SER A 16 2.81 8.73 -5.01
C SER A 16 2.81 7.51 -4.11
N GLY A 17 2.81 6.30 -4.68
CA GLY A 17 2.83 5.06 -3.91
C GLY A 17 4.14 4.87 -3.13
N THR A 18 5.28 5.10 -3.77
CA THR A 18 6.57 5.03 -3.07
C THR A 18 6.77 6.20 -2.10
N GLY A 19 6.18 7.37 -2.37
CA GLY A 19 6.12 8.49 -1.43
C GLY A 19 5.29 8.16 -0.18
N ALA A 20 4.16 7.47 -0.34
CA ALA A 20 3.37 6.98 0.78
C ALA A 20 4.16 5.98 1.64
N ILE A 21 4.92 5.07 1.01
CA ILE A 21 5.80 4.14 1.75
C ILE A 21 6.87 4.89 2.54
N ASP A 22 7.48 5.94 1.96
CA ASP A 22 8.46 6.78 2.65
C ASP A 22 7.89 7.41 3.93
N LEU A 23 6.69 8.00 3.84
CA LEU A 23 5.99 8.56 4.99
C LEU A 23 5.64 7.49 6.03
N LEU A 24 5.07 6.36 5.59
CA LEU A 24 4.70 5.25 6.46
C LEU A 24 5.90 4.65 7.21
N ASN A 25 7.05 4.53 6.54
CA ASN A 25 8.31 4.10 7.15
C ASN A 25 8.77 5.08 8.26
N LYS A 26 8.65 6.40 8.03
CA LYS A 26 9.03 7.43 9.01
C LYS A 26 8.16 7.40 10.27
N VAL A 27 6.89 7.03 10.14
CA VAL A 27 5.97 6.87 11.27
C VAL A 27 6.01 5.47 11.89
N GLY A 28 6.85 4.57 11.36
CA GLY A 28 7.12 3.26 11.93
C GLY A 28 6.14 2.16 11.56
N ALA A 29 5.39 2.29 10.47
CA ALA A 29 4.48 1.26 9.99
C ALA A 29 5.20 0.08 9.32
N ASP A 30 4.63 -1.12 9.44
CA ASP A 30 5.04 -2.31 8.68
C ASP A 30 4.38 -2.28 7.30
N CYS A 31 5.16 -1.94 6.28
CA CYS A 31 4.63 -1.55 4.99
C CYS A 31 4.58 -2.70 3.98
N ILE A 32 3.50 -2.75 3.22
CA ILE A 32 3.36 -3.57 2.01
C ILE A 32 3.10 -2.63 0.84
N ILE A 33 3.74 -2.85 -0.31
CA ILE A 33 3.41 -2.18 -1.57
C ILE A 33 2.94 -3.22 -2.58
N TYR A 34 1.78 -2.96 -3.19
CA TYR A 34 1.10 -3.88 -4.09
C TYR A 34 0.85 -3.25 -5.47
N ASP A 35 1.03 -4.06 -6.52
CA ASP A 35 0.61 -3.72 -7.89
C ASP A 35 0.05 -4.95 -8.60
N GLY A 36 -1.14 -4.84 -9.19
CA GLY A 36 -1.77 -5.96 -9.91
C GLY A 36 -1.16 -6.25 -11.28
N ASN A 37 -0.25 -5.40 -11.78
CA ASN A 37 0.39 -5.59 -13.07
C ASN A 37 1.49 -6.65 -13.01
N GLU A 38 1.18 -7.89 -13.42
CA GLU A 38 2.13 -9.02 -13.47
C GLU A 38 3.37 -8.78 -14.35
N LYS A 39 3.34 -7.80 -15.26
CA LYS A 39 4.49 -7.45 -16.11
C LYS A 39 5.53 -6.59 -15.39
N LEU A 40 5.23 -6.14 -14.18
CA LEU A 40 6.08 -5.22 -13.42
C LEU A 40 7.21 -6.00 -12.74
N SER A 41 8.43 -5.49 -12.84
CA SER A 41 9.59 -6.12 -12.21
C SER A 41 9.70 -5.71 -10.74
N THR A 42 9.84 -6.70 -9.84
CA THR A 42 10.16 -6.46 -8.43
C THR A 42 11.43 -5.61 -8.27
N GLU A 43 12.43 -5.80 -9.13
CA GLU A 43 13.68 -5.04 -9.10
C GLU A 43 13.46 -3.55 -9.38
N ASP A 44 12.51 -3.22 -10.25
CA ASP A 44 12.18 -1.82 -10.55
C ASP A 44 11.43 -1.17 -9.38
N VAL A 45 10.58 -1.91 -8.69
CA VAL A 45 9.95 -1.43 -7.44
C VAL A 45 11.01 -1.18 -6.37
N VAL A 46 11.95 -2.11 -6.17
CA VAL A 46 13.06 -1.94 -5.21
C VAL A 46 13.85 -0.67 -5.50
N LYS A 47 14.17 -0.39 -6.77
CA LYS A 47 14.86 0.85 -7.16
C LYS A 47 14.03 2.08 -6.80
N LYS A 48 12.73 2.08 -7.08
CA LYS A 48 11.82 3.20 -6.77
C LYS A 48 11.64 3.43 -5.28
N LEU A 49 11.68 2.37 -4.47
CA LEU A 49 11.60 2.47 -3.00
C LEU A 49 12.80 3.22 -2.41
N GLY A 50 13.95 3.29 -3.11
CA GLY A 50 15.05 4.17 -2.72
C GLY A 50 15.64 3.87 -1.34
N GLY A 51 15.55 2.61 -0.87
CA GLY A 51 16.00 2.18 0.45
C GLY A 51 14.91 2.11 1.53
N ASN A 52 13.70 2.59 1.23
CA ASN A 52 12.54 2.34 2.08
C ASN A 52 12.19 0.85 2.13
N LYS A 53 11.71 0.40 3.28
CA LYS A 53 11.36 -0.99 3.56
C LYS A 53 9.88 -1.20 3.33
N ALA A 54 9.57 -2.11 2.41
CA ALA A 54 8.23 -2.64 2.24
C ALA A 54 8.31 -4.08 1.72
N GLN A 55 7.36 -4.91 2.12
CA GLN A 55 7.08 -6.14 1.39
C GLN A 55 6.50 -5.77 0.02
N ILE A 56 7.04 -6.34 -1.04
CA ILE A 56 6.56 -6.09 -2.41
C ILE A 56 5.69 -7.26 -2.84
N ILE A 57 4.47 -6.99 -3.30
CA ILE A 57 3.54 -7.96 -3.87
C ILE A 57 3.18 -7.52 -5.29
N ILE A 58 3.42 -8.38 -6.28
CA ILE A 58 3.11 -8.11 -7.68
C ILE A 58 2.18 -9.19 -8.23
N GLY A 59 1.15 -8.76 -8.97
CA GLY A 59 0.17 -9.64 -9.56
C GLY A 59 -0.87 -10.10 -8.55
N GLN A 60 -0.77 -11.36 -8.12
CA GLN A 60 -1.76 -11.98 -7.25
C GLN A 60 -1.50 -11.68 -5.78
N LEU A 61 -2.58 -11.46 -5.04
CA LEU A 61 -2.53 -11.29 -3.60
C LEU A 61 -2.47 -12.65 -2.90
N PRO A 62 -1.67 -12.77 -1.83
CA PRO A 62 -1.69 -13.96 -1.01
C PRO A 62 -3.04 -14.11 -0.30
N GLU A 63 -3.45 -15.35 -0.08
CA GLU A 63 -4.66 -15.67 0.65
C GLU A 63 -4.61 -15.13 2.10
N GLY A 64 -5.74 -14.63 2.60
CA GLY A 64 -5.86 -14.06 3.94
C GLY A 64 -5.09 -12.74 4.15
N ILE A 65 -4.72 -12.04 3.07
CA ILE A 65 -4.02 -10.75 3.21
C ILE A 65 -4.86 -9.69 3.93
N THR A 66 -6.18 -9.71 3.70
CA THR A 66 -7.14 -8.79 4.31
C THR A 66 -7.18 -8.91 5.83
N ASP A 67 -6.93 -10.10 6.38
CA ASP A 67 -6.93 -10.34 7.83
C ASP A 67 -5.68 -9.78 8.52
N LYS A 68 -4.64 -9.46 7.74
CA LYS A 68 -3.34 -9.01 8.23
C LYS A 68 -3.15 -7.51 8.11
N VAL A 69 -3.84 -6.86 7.18
CA VAL A 69 -3.68 -5.44 6.88
C VAL A 69 -4.68 -4.63 7.70
N GLU A 70 -4.17 -3.61 8.37
CA GLU A 70 -4.96 -2.76 9.27
C GLU A 70 -5.34 -1.42 8.63
N LEU A 71 -4.72 -1.06 7.50
CA LEU A 71 -5.05 0.10 6.69
C LEU A 71 -4.64 -0.15 5.22
N LEU A 72 -5.56 0.14 4.29
CA LEU A 72 -5.27 0.24 2.87
C LEU A 72 -5.06 1.71 2.49
N VAL A 73 -4.02 2.01 1.73
CA VAL A 73 -3.78 3.33 1.15
C VAL A 73 -3.82 3.21 -0.37
N ILE A 74 -4.67 3.98 -1.03
CA ILE A 74 -4.77 4.00 -2.50
C ILE A 74 -4.05 5.23 -3.08
N SER A 75 -3.17 4.97 -4.05
CA SER A 75 -2.53 6.00 -4.87
C SER A 75 -3.55 6.62 -5.85
N PRO A 76 -3.43 7.90 -6.26
CA PRO A 76 -4.41 8.58 -7.11
C PRO A 76 -4.77 7.89 -8.44
N GLY A 77 -3.88 7.05 -8.97
CA GLY A 77 -4.12 6.30 -10.21
C GLY A 77 -4.95 5.02 -10.03
N VAL A 78 -5.29 4.63 -8.80
CA VAL A 78 -6.05 3.42 -8.49
C VAL A 78 -7.54 3.77 -8.42
N PRO A 79 -8.40 3.16 -9.27
CA PRO A 79 -9.84 3.37 -9.19
C PRO A 79 -10.39 2.91 -7.84
N ILE A 80 -11.28 3.71 -7.25
CA ILE A 80 -11.93 3.41 -5.97
C ILE A 80 -12.87 2.20 -6.07
N ASP A 81 -13.38 1.91 -7.26
CA ASP A 81 -14.22 0.75 -7.58
C ASP A 81 -13.38 -0.44 -8.09
N SER A 82 -12.06 -0.41 -7.93
CA SER A 82 -11.23 -1.54 -8.34
C SER A 82 -11.46 -2.77 -7.45
N PRO A 83 -11.30 -3.99 -7.99
CA PRO A 83 -11.54 -5.22 -7.23
C PRO A 83 -10.74 -5.33 -5.93
N ILE A 84 -9.55 -4.72 -5.87
CA ILE A 84 -8.72 -4.68 -4.67
C ILE A 84 -9.30 -3.78 -3.59
N VAL A 85 -9.87 -2.63 -3.96
CA VAL A 85 -10.50 -1.72 -3.01
C VAL A 85 -11.77 -2.36 -2.46
N GLU A 86 -12.62 -2.92 -3.34
CA GLU A 86 -13.81 -3.65 -2.91
C GLU A 86 -13.51 -4.82 -1.97
N LEU A 87 -12.41 -5.55 -2.23
CA LEU A 87 -12.00 -6.70 -1.41
C LEU A 87 -11.70 -6.25 0.03
N PHE A 88 -10.97 -5.16 0.20
CA PHE A 88 -10.59 -4.64 1.51
C PHE A 88 -11.75 -3.93 2.22
N GLU A 89 -12.60 -3.26 1.46
CA GLU A 89 -13.83 -2.66 1.97
C GLU A 89 -14.77 -3.73 2.55
N LYS A 90 -14.99 -4.83 1.82
CA LYS A 90 -15.79 -5.98 2.29
C LYS A 90 -15.20 -6.64 3.53
N ALA A 91 -13.88 -6.59 3.69
CA ALA A 91 -13.18 -7.07 4.89
C ALA A 91 -13.23 -6.07 6.07
N GLY A 92 -13.80 -4.88 5.89
CA GLY A 92 -13.88 -3.85 6.92
C GLY A 92 -12.55 -3.16 7.22
N VAL A 93 -11.55 -3.30 6.34
CA VAL A 93 -10.27 -2.60 6.48
C VAL A 93 -10.48 -1.13 6.11
N PRO A 94 -10.05 -0.17 6.93
CA PRO A 94 -10.15 1.24 6.57
C PRO A 94 -9.32 1.53 5.32
N ILE A 95 -9.82 2.44 4.48
CA ILE A 95 -9.21 2.79 3.20
C ILE A 95 -8.99 4.30 3.16
N TRP A 96 -7.74 4.71 2.98
CA TRP A 96 -7.35 6.11 2.84
C TRP A 96 -6.82 6.39 1.45
N GLY A 97 -7.01 7.62 0.99
CA GLY A 97 -6.22 8.16 -0.12
C GLY A 97 -4.83 8.59 0.34
N GLU A 98 -3.88 8.69 -0.59
CA GLU A 98 -2.55 9.25 -0.32
C GLU A 98 -2.62 10.68 0.26
N ILE A 99 -3.54 11.52 -0.21
CA ILE A 99 -3.73 12.87 0.35
C ILE A 99 -4.23 12.84 1.80
N GLU A 100 -5.09 11.88 2.14
CA GLU A 100 -5.58 11.72 3.52
C GLU A 100 -4.44 11.23 4.44
N LEU A 101 -3.60 10.32 3.95
CA LEU A 101 -2.39 9.91 4.67
C LEU A 101 -1.48 11.12 4.96
N ALA A 102 -1.17 11.92 3.93
CA ALA A 102 -0.31 13.11 4.05
C ALA A 102 -0.92 14.24 4.88
N TYR A 103 -2.24 14.32 4.98
CA TYR A 103 -2.90 15.27 5.88
C TYR A 103 -2.73 14.86 7.35
N ASN A 104 -2.70 13.57 7.64
CA ASN A 104 -2.58 13.05 9.00
C ASN A 104 -1.12 12.96 9.50
N TYR A 105 -0.12 12.98 8.61
CA TYR A 105 1.30 12.77 8.91
C TYR A 105 2.23 13.55 7.98
#